data_AF-X0XQB2-F1
#
_entry.id   AF-X0XQB2-F1
#
_cell.length_a   1.000
_cell.length_b   1.000
_cell.length_c   1.000
_cell.angle_alpha   90.00
_cell.angle_beta   90.00
_cell.angle_gamma   90.00
#
_symmetry.space_group_name_H-M   'P 1'
#
loop_
_entity.id
_entity.type
_entity.pdbx_description
1 polymer ?
#
loop_
_entity_poly.entity_id
_entity_poly.type
_entity_poly.pdbx_seq_one_letter_code
_entity_poly.pdbx_strand_id
1 'polypeptide(L)'
;SVFARLGGGIFTKAADVGADLVGKVEAGIPEDDPRNPAVIADNVGDNVGDCAGMAADLFETYAVTTVAVMLLGVLYFQDSFSTALAMYPLILGAVAIVASIIGALLVGTKTDRVEGALYRGLAISGVLSIIAFYPVTDWLMAAPLEEFEGAVGALANTSVTDLWLCSVIGVAVTALLFVITDYYTSTRFRPVKTIAEASQTGHA
;
A
#
# COMPACT_ATOMS: atom_id res chain seq x y z
N SER A 1 6.41 -11.53 8.49
CA SER A 1 5.07 -11.22 7.95
C SER A 1 4.09 -12.37 8.17
N VAL A 2 4.31 -13.55 7.59
CA VAL A 2 3.37 -14.69 7.57
C VAL A 2 2.84 -15.07 8.95
N PHE A 3 3.71 -15.32 9.93
CA PHE A 3 3.28 -15.68 11.29
C PHE A 3 2.60 -14.53 12.03
N ALA A 4 3.06 -13.28 11.86
CA ALA A 4 2.46 -12.12 12.50
C ALA A 4 1.05 -11.86 11.95
N ARG A 5 0.88 -11.98 10.63
CA ARG A 5 -0.40 -11.80 9.94
C ARG A 5 -1.39 -12.94 10.23
N LEU A 6 -0.94 -14.20 10.16
CA LEU A 6 -1.78 -15.35 10.50
C LEU A 6 -2.14 -15.36 11.99
N GLY A 7 -1.15 -15.20 12.86
CA GLY A 7 -1.35 -15.20 14.31
C GLY A 7 -2.23 -14.04 14.76
N GLY A 8 -1.92 -12.82 14.31
CA GLY A 8 -2.72 -11.64 14.61
C GLY A 8 -4.13 -11.72 14.01
N GLY A 9 -4.25 -12.20 12.77
CA GLY A 9 -5.52 -12.40 12.08
C GLY A 9 -6.43 -13.43 12.78
N ILE A 10 -5.87 -14.55 13.24
CA ILE A 10 -6.61 -15.55 14.04
C ILE A 10 -7.06 -14.92 15.37
N PHE A 11 -6.19 -14.15 16.02
CA PHE A 11 -6.51 -13.51 17.29
C PHE A 11 -7.65 -12.49 17.15
N THR A 12 -7.53 -11.52 16.24
CA THR A 12 -8.57 -10.48 16.04
C THR A 12 -9.89 -11.11 15.61
N LYS A 13 -9.90 -11.97 14.57
CA LYS A 13 -11.18 -12.50 14.05
C LYS A 13 -11.87 -13.48 14.99
N ALA A 14 -11.13 -14.18 15.85
CA ALA A 14 -11.76 -14.99 16.90
C ALA A 14 -12.44 -14.12 17.96
N ALA A 15 -11.84 -12.97 18.32
CA ALA A 15 -12.39 -12.05 19.31
C ALA A 15 -13.55 -11.23 18.75
N ASP A 16 -13.38 -10.60 17.58
CA ASP A 16 -14.36 -9.80 16.83
C ASP A 16 -15.67 -10.59 16.61
N VAL A 17 -15.58 -11.78 15.98
CA VAL A 17 -16.78 -12.62 15.70
C VAL A 17 -17.47 -13.07 17.00
N GLY A 18 -16.71 -13.39 18.04
CA GLY A 18 -17.27 -13.80 19.33
C GLY A 18 -17.95 -12.65 20.07
N ALA A 19 -17.32 -11.47 20.08
CA ALA A 19 -17.82 -10.26 20.69
C ALA A 19 -19.13 -9.82 20.03
N ASP A 20 -19.17 -9.80 18.70
CA ASP A 20 -20.29 -9.32 17.93
C ASP A 20 -21.51 -10.25 17.96
N LEU A 21 -21.30 -11.56 17.80
CA LEU A 21 -22.42 -12.50 17.81
C LEU A 21 -23.09 -12.55 19.18
N VAL A 22 -22.32 -12.72 20.25
CA VAL A 22 -22.89 -12.82 21.60
C VAL A 22 -23.41 -11.47 22.09
N GLY A 23 -22.68 -10.39 21.81
CA GLY A 23 -23.05 -9.03 22.23
C GLY A 23 -24.27 -8.51 21.47
N LYS A 24 -24.14 -8.35 20.15
CA LYS A 24 -25.14 -7.68 19.32
C LYS A 24 -26.35 -8.57 19.04
N VAL A 25 -26.13 -9.85 18.72
CA VAL A 25 -27.20 -10.73 18.21
C VAL A 25 -27.92 -11.47 19.34
N GLU A 26 -27.19 -12.04 20.31
CA GLU A 26 -27.81 -12.84 21.38
C GLU A 26 -28.25 -12.00 22.58
N ALA A 27 -27.34 -11.15 23.11
CA ALA A 27 -27.61 -10.36 24.31
C ALA A 27 -28.29 -9.01 24.02
N GLY A 28 -28.26 -8.55 22.78
CA GLY A 28 -28.85 -7.27 22.36
C GLY A 28 -28.18 -6.06 23.02
N ILE A 29 -26.92 -6.17 23.40
CA ILE A 29 -26.12 -5.06 23.94
C ILE A 29 -25.37 -4.35 22.80
N PRO A 30 -25.00 -3.06 22.96
CA PRO A 30 -24.23 -2.33 21.96
C PRO A 30 -22.89 -3.00 21.61
N GLU A 31 -22.37 -2.63 20.43
CA GLU A 31 -20.98 -2.89 20.04
C GLU A 31 -20.00 -2.31 21.06
N ASP A 32 -18.87 -2.98 21.28
CA ASP A 32 -17.82 -2.58 22.23
C ASP A 32 -18.30 -2.31 23.67
N ASP A 33 -19.41 -2.95 24.07
CA ASP A 33 -19.94 -2.74 25.42
C ASP A 33 -18.99 -3.31 26.49
N PRO A 34 -18.63 -2.53 27.53
CA PRO A 34 -17.67 -2.96 28.55
C PRO A 34 -18.13 -4.17 29.37
N ARG A 35 -19.41 -4.55 29.28
CA ARG A 35 -19.94 -5.77 29.92
C ARG A 35 -19.57 -7.04 29.15
N ASN A 36 -19.22 -6.92 27.86
CA ASN A 36 -18.81 -8.05 27.04
C ASN A 36 -17.33 -8.36 27.28
N PRO A 37 -16.99 -9.54 27.83
CA PRO A 37 -15.61 -9.87 28.19
C PRO A 37 -14.68 -10.00 26.98
N ALA A 38 -15.23 -10.14 25.76
CA ALA A 38 -14.44 -10.26 24.54
C ALA A 38 -13.94 -8.92 23.98
N VAL A 39 -14.50 -7.78 24.39
CA VAL A 39 -14.20 -6.45 23.82
C VAL A 39 -12.75 -6.03 24.00
N ILE A 40 -12.12 -6.41 25.11
CA ILE A 40 -10.68 -6.15 25.31
C ILE A 40 -9.85 -6.98 24.32
N ALA A 41 -10.21 -8.23 24.09
CA ALA A 41 -9.50 -9.07 23.12
C ALA A 41 -9.71 -8.57 21.69
N ASP A 42 -10.89 -8.05 21.37
CA ASP A 42 -11.22 -7.47 20.06
C ASP A 42 -10.34 -6.26 19.75
N ASN A 43 -10.36 -5.26 20.64
CA ASN A 43 -9.56 -4.03 20.50
C ASN A 43 -8.04 -4.31 20.54
N VAL A 44 -7.59 -5.31 21.32
CA VAL A 44 -6.19 -5.77 21.26
C VAL A 44 -5.91 -6.43 19.91
N GLY A 45 -6.86 -7.20 19.40
CA GLY A 45 -6.80 -7.84 18.09
C GLY A 45 -6.58 -6.86 16.96
N ASP A 46 -7.27 -5.73 16.93
CA ASP A 46 -7.06 -4.70 15.90
C ASP A 46 -5.61 -4.20 15.87
N ASN A 47 -4.99 -4.05 17.05
CA ASN A 47 -3.59 -3.63 17.12
C ASN A 47 -2.61 -4.74 16.70
N VAL A 48 -2.90 -5.99 17.07
CA VAL A 48 -2.01 -7.13 16.79
C VAL A 48 -2.13 -7.61 15.34
N GLY A 49 -3.36 -7.71 14.83
CA GLY A 49 -3.67 -8.15 13.48
C GLY A 49 -3.60 -7.00 12.48
N ASP A 50 -4.51 -6.06 12.61
CA ASP A 50 -4.76 -5.05 11.57
C ASP A 50 -3.68 -3.97 11.52
N CYS A 51 -3.02 -3.66 12.64
CA CYS A 51 -1.86 -2.77 12.65
C CYS A 51 -0.54 -3.54 12.45
N ALA A 52 -0.14 -4.37 13.42
CA ALA A 52 1.19 -4.99 13.40
C ALA A 52 1.33 -6.04 12.26
N GLY A 53 0.29 -6.83 12.01
CA GLY A 53 0.25 -7.79 10.91
C GLY A 53 0.30 -7.11 9.55
N MET A 54 -0.49 -6.07 9.33
CA MET A 54 -0.48 -5.30 8.07
C MET A 54 0.87 -4.59 7.84
N ALA A 55 1.45 -3.97 8.88
CA ALA A 55 2.77 -3.34 8.76
C ALA A 55 3.86 -4.33 8.36
N ALA A 56 3.84 -5.55 8.94
CA ALA A 56 4.79 -6.60 8.57
C ALA A 56 4.59 -7.13 7.14
N ASP A 57 3.35 -7.18 6.65
CA ASP A 57 2.99 -7.57 5.27
C ASP A 57 3.49 -6.55 4.24
N LEU A 58 3.28 -5.25 4.51
CA LEU A 58 3.77 -4.16 3.67
C LEU A 58 5.30 -4.10 3.67
N PHE A 59 5.94 -4.29 4.82
CA PHE A 59 7.41 -4.33 4.91
C PHE A 59 8.00 -5.47 4.08
N GLU A 60 7.43 -6.68 4.14
CA GLU A 60 7.87 -7.81 3.31
C GLU A 60 7.74 -7.48 1.82
N THR A 61 6.59 -6.98 1.39
CA THR A 61 6.35 -6.63 -0.01
C THR A 61 7.36 -5.58 -0.50
N TYR A 62 7.63 -4.55 0.30
CA TYR A 62 8.61 -3.51 -0.01
C TYR A 62 10.04 -4.06 -0.06
N ALA A 63 10.44 -4.88 0.92
CA ALA A 63 11.78 -5.45 1.00
C ALA A 63 12.04 -6.43 -0.16
N VAL A 64 11.10 -7.34 -0.44
CA VAL A 64 11.22 -8.35 -1.50
C VAL A 64 11.32 -7.71 -2.88
N THR A 65 10.47 -6.72 -3.17
CA THR A 65 10.51 -6.02 -4.47
C THR A 65 11.77 -5.19 -4.65
N THR A 66 12.23 -4.50 -3.60
CA THR A 66 13.50 -3.74 -3.61
C THR A 66 14.69 -4.66 -3.85
N VAL A 67 14.81 -5.75 -3.07
CA VAL A 67 15.90 -6.73 -3.20
C VAL A 67 15.87 -7.43 -4.55
N ALA A 68 14.70 -7.69 -5.13
CA ALA A 68 14.59 -8.27 -6.46
C ALA A 68 15.23 -7.38 -7.54
N VAL A 69 14.95 -6.08 -7.53
CA VAL A 69 15.58 -5.12 -8.46
C VAL A 69 17.09 -5.04 -8.24
N MET A 70 17.52 -5.03 -6.97
CA MET A 70 18.95 -5.03 -6.62
C MET A 70 19.67 -6.29 -7.15
N LEU A 71 19.08 -7.46 -6.96
CA LEU A 71 19.62 -8.73 -7.46
C LEU A 71 19.68 -8.74 -8.99
N LEU A 72 18.66 -8.23 -9.68
CA LEU A 72 18.70 -8.09 -11.13
C LEU A 72 19.86 -7.19 -11.56
N GLY A 73 20.08 -6.07 -10.88
CA GLY A 73 21.22 -5.17 -11.07
C GLY A 73 22.57 -5.87 -10.95
N VAL A 74 22.77 -6.60 -9.85
CA VAL A 74 24.05 -7.24 -9.55
C VAL A 74 24.32 -8.48 -10.42
N LEU A 75 23.29 -9.26 -10.76
CA LEU A 75 23.47 -10.53 -11.47
C LEU A 75 23.55 -10.38 -12.99
N TYR A 76 22.84 -9.42 -13.57
CA TYR A 76 22.75 -9.26 -15.03
C TYR A 76 23.63 -8.15 -15.59
N PHE A 77 24.08 -7.21 -14.75
CA PHE A 77 24.87 -6.06 -15.19
C PHE A 77 26.22 -6.00 -14.48
N GLN A 78 27.20 -5.43 -15.16
CA GLN A 78 28.56 -5.24 -14.65
C GLN A 78 28.84 -3.74 -14.43
N ASP A 79 29.98 -3.47 -13.80
CA ASP A 79 30.56 -2.14 -13.67
C ASP A 79 29.63 -1.07 -13.05
N SER A 80 29.72 0.17 -13.53
CA SER A 80 28.98 1.35 -13.07
C SER A 80 27.46 1.13 -13.04
N PHE A 81 26.92 0.44 -14.05
CA PHE A 81 25.50 0.17 -14.20
C PHE A 81 24.94 -0.74 -13.12
N SER A 82 25.71 -1.76 -12.72
CA SER A 82 25.33 -2.69 -11.64
C SER A 82 25.06 -1.95 -10.32
N THR A 83 25.98 -1.06 -9.95
CA THR A 83 25.89 -0.28 -8.71
C THR A 83 24.74 0.74 -8.78
N ALA A 84 24.59 1.42 -9.92
CA ALA A 84 23.50 2.37 -10.12
C ALA A 84 22.12 1.70 -10.03
N LEU A 85 21.92 0.55 -10.70
CA LEU A 85 20.64 -0.16 -10.68
C LEU A 85 20.32 -0.76 -9.31
N ALA A 86 21.33 -1.20 -8.55
CA ALA A 86 21.15 -1.66 -7.17
C ALA A 86 20.77 -0.51 -6.22
N MET A 87 21.31 0.69 -6.41
CA MET A 87 20.96 1.85 -5.59
C MET A 87 19.62 2.48 -5.99
N TYR A 88 19.17 2.30 -7.23
CA TYR A 88 17.98 2.92 -7.78
C TYR A 88 16.70 2.72 -6.94
N PRO A 89 16.26 1.49 -6.59
CA PRO A 89 15.03 1.31 -5.82
C PRO A 89 15.12 1.90 -4.40
N LEU A 90 16.31 1.95 -3.80
CA LEU A 90 16.54 2.53 -2.47
C LEU A 90 16.36 4.05 -2.50
N ILE A 91 16.91 4.71 -3.52
CA ILE A 91 16.82 6.17 -3.67
C ILE A 91 15.38 6.57 -4.02
N LEU A 92 14.71 5.85 -4.92
CA LEU A 92 13.29 6.09 -5.20
C LEU A 92 12.43 5.93 -3.94
N GLY A 93 12.70 4.90 -3.13
CA GLY A 93 12.04 4.70 -1.84
C GLY A 93 12.27 5.87 -0.87
N ALA A 94 13.50 6.36 -0.75
CA ALA A 94 13.82 7.52 0.10
C ALA A 94 13.08 8.79 -0.34
N VAL A 95 13.00 9.04 -1.66
CA VAL A 95 12.26 10.17 -2.23
C VAL A 95 10.76 10.03 -1.98
N ALA A 96 10.22 8.82 -2.14
CA ALA A 96 8.81 8.53 -1.87
C ALA A 96 8.46 8.72 -0.37
N ILE A 97 9.38 8.45 0.56
CA ILE A 97 9.20 8.75 1.99
C ILE A 97 9.06 10.26 2.21
N VAL A 98 9.89 11.08 1.58
CA VAL A 98 9.78 12.55 1.70
C VAL A 98 8.45 13.04 1.12
N ALA A 99 8.06 12.53 -0.06
CA ALA A 99 6.78 12.85 -0.68
C ALA A 99 5.59 12.43 0.20
N SER A 100 5.66 11.26 0.84
CA SER A 100 4.59 10.76 1.72
C SER A 100 4.47 11.55 3.02
N ILE A 101 5.58 12.01 3.59
CA ILE A 101 5.58 12.93 4.74
C ILE A 101 4.88 14.24 4.36
N ILE A 102 5.22 14.82 3.21
CA ILE A 102 4.58 16.06 2.73
C ILE A 102 3.08 15.84 2.51
N GLY A 103 2.69 14.74 1.86
CA GLY A 103 1.27 14.41 1.65
C GLY A 103 0.52 14.21 2.96
N ALA A 104 1.12 13.53 3.94
CA ALA A 104 0.53 13.30 5.26
C ALA A 104 0.31 14.61 6.03
N LEU A 105 1.27 15.54 6.00
CA LEU A 105 1.14 16.85 6.65
C LEU A 105 0.02 17.71 6.04
N LEU A 106 -0.38 17.43 4.80
CA LEU A 106 -1.46 18.13 4.10
C LEU A 106 -2.82 17.44 4.24
N VAL A 107 -2.89 16.28 4.90
CA VAL A 107 -4.16 15.62 5.23
C VAL A 107 -4.86 16.41 6.34
N GLY A 108 -6.04 16.92 6.02
CA GLY A 108 -6.91 17.59 6.99
C GLY A 108 -8.29 17.85 6.42
N THR A 109 -9.31 17.65 7.25
CA THR A 109 -10.71 17.99 6.94
C THR A 109 -11.34 18.70 8.12
N LYS A 110 -12.23 19.65 7.83
CA LYS A 110 -13.11 20.31 8.81
C LYS A 110 -14.53 19.72 8.80
N THR A 111 -14.74 18.66 8.03
CA THR A 111 -16.03 18.00 7.83
C THR A 111 -15.92 16.54 8.25
N ASP A 112 -17.04 15.90 8.54
CA ASP A 112 -17.09 14.47 8.91
C ASP A 112 -16.70 13.51 7.76
N ARG A 113 -16.39 14.05 6.57
CA ARG A 113 -15.91 13.28 5.43
C ARG A 113 -14.40 13.08 5.50
N VAL A 114 -13.97 12.08 6.27
CA VAL A 114 -12.54 11.74 6.46
C VAL A 114 -11.91 11.14 5.21
N GLU A 115 -12.66 10.33 4.45
CA GLU A 115 -12.17 9.62 3.25
C GLU A 115 -11.56 10.57 2.21
N GLY A 116 -12.23 11.67 1.90
CA GLY A 116 -11.75 12.64 0.90
C GLY A 116 -10.44 13.32 1.30
N ALA A 117 -10.22 13.49 2.61
CA ALA A 117 -8.95 14.02 3.13
C ALA A 117 -7.81 13.03 2.93
N LEU A 118 -8.08 11.75 3.18
CA LEU A 118 -7.12 10.67 2.97
C LEU A 118 -6.78 10.51 1.48
N TYR A 119 -7.78 10.60 0.59
CA TYR A 119 -7.56 10.51 -0.86
C TYR A 119 -6.69 11.66 -1.36
N ARG A 120 -6.91 12.87 -0.83
CA ARG A 120 -6.09 14.03 -1.16
C ARG A 120 -4.64 13.83 -0.74
N GLY A 121 -4.40 13.31 0.48
CA GLY A 121 -3.06 12.99 0.96
C GLY A 121 -2.35 11.97 0.07
N LEU A 122 -3.05 10.88 -0.28
CA LEU A 122 -2.53 9.85 -1.19
C LEU A 122 -2.19 10.42 -2.58
N ALA A 123 -3.10 11.22 -3.16
CA ALA A 123 -2.90 11.84 -4.46
C ALA A 123 -1.71 12.81 -4.47
N ILE A 124 -1.56 13.63 -3.42
CA ILE A 124 -0.42 14.55 -3.29
C ILE A 124 0.89 13.76 -3.20
N SER A 125 0.96 12.73 -2.36
CA SER A 125 2.15 11.88 -2.22
C SER A 125 2.53 11.22 -3.56
N GLY A 126 1.55 10.68 -4.29
CA GLY A 126 1.77 10.03 -5.58
C GLY A 126 2.25 11.00 -6.66
N VAL A 127 1.61 12.17 -6.79
CA VAL A 127 2.00 13.19 -7.78
C VAL A 127 3.39 13.74 -7.47
N LEU A 128 3.69 14.06 -6.21
CA LEU A 128 5.01 14.53 -5.79
C LEU A 128 6.08 13.47 -6.06
N SER A 129 5.79 12.19 -5.80
CA SER A 129 6.71 11.09 -6.10
C SER A 129 7.00 11.00 -7.59
N ILE A 130 5.97 11.00 -8.45
CA ILE A 130 6.15 10.93 -9.92
C ILE A 130 7.02 12.09 -10.44
N ILE A 131 6.76 13.31 -9.96
CA ILE A 131 7.53 14.50 -10.36
C ILE A 131 8.98 14.38 -9.89
N ALA A 132 9.20 13.93 -8.66
CA ALA A 132 10.54 13.81 -8.08
C ALA A 132 11.33 12.62 -8.66
N PHE A 133 10.67 11.57 -9.15
CA PHE A 133 11.33 10.42 -9.75
C PHE A 133 12.09 10.79 -11.01
N TYR A 134 11.55 11.65 -11.88
CA TYR A 134 12.22 12.01 -13.14
C TYR A 134 13.66 12.57 -12.95
N PRO A 135 13.89 13.65 -12.19
CA PRO A 135 15.25 14.17 -12.00
C PRO A 135 16.17 13.21 -11.25
N VAL A 136 15.61 12.33 -10.40
CA VAL A 136 16.37 11.31 -9.67
C VAL A 136 16.81 10.19 -10.60
N THR A 137 15.92 9.73 -11.49
CA THR A 137 16.25 8.74 -12.52
C THR A 137 17.27 9.31 -13.50
N ASP A 138 17.11 10.56 -13.93
CA ASP A 138 18.08 11.23 -14.81
C ASP A 138 19.46 11.31 -14.16
N TRP A 139 19.53 11.82 -12.93
CA TRP A 139 20.79 11.93 -12.18
C TRP A 139 21.52 10.61 -11.98
N LEU A 140 20.79 9.52 -11.70
CA LEU A 140 21.39 8.23 -11.39
C LEU A 140 21.67 7.37 -12.63
N MET A 141 20.78 7.41 -13.63
CA MET A 141 20.76 6.44 -14.73
C MET A 141 21.22 7.01 -16.08
N ALA A 142 21.33 8.33 -16.27
CA ALA A 142 21.73 8.90 -17.56
C ALA A 142 23.11 8.41 -18.02
N ALA A 143 24.15 8.61 -17.21
CA ALA A 143 25.51 8.19 -17.57
C ALA A 143 25.66 6.66 -17.70
N PRO A 144 25.11 5.82 -16.78
CA PRO A 144 25.15 4.37 -16.96
C PRO A 144 24.41 3.87 -18.21
N LEU A 145 23.29 4.50 -18.58
CA LEU A 145 22.53 4.11 -19.78
C LEU A 145 23.28 4.45 -21.08
N GLU A 146 23.95 5.61 -21.14
CA GLU A 146 24.80 5.99 -22.29
C GLU A 146 25.97 5.01 -22.49
N GLU A 147 26.57 4.53 -21.39
CA GLU A 147 27.63 3.50 -21.44
C GLU A 147 27.09 2.13 -21.92
N PHE A 148 25.80 1.86 -21.67
CA PHE A 148 25.14 0.60 -22.02
C PHE A 148 24.51 0.59 -23.42
N GLU A 149 24.31 1.75 -24.05
CA GLU A 149 23.72 1.90 -25.40
C GLU A 149 24.54 1.13 -26.48
N GLY A 150 25.82 0.85 -26.21
CA GLY A 150 26.71 0.05 -27.06
C GLY A 150 26.63 -1.48 -26.86
N ALA A 151 25.87 -1.98 -25.87
CA ALA A 151 25.79 -3.39 -25.54
C ALA A 151 24.59 -4.08 -26.23
N VAL A 152 24.79 -5.31 -26.73
CA VAL A 152 23.73 -6.09 -27.38
C VAL A 152 22.79 -6.70 -26.33
N GLY A 153 21.52 -6.27 -26.29
CA GLY A 153 20.51 -6.83 -25.40
C GLY A 153 19.17 -6.07 -25.40
N ALA A 154 18.19 -6.56 -24.64
CA ALA A 154 16.83 -5.98 -24.55
C ALA A 154 16.78 -4.54 -24.00
N LEU A 155 17.88 -4.04 -23.44
CA LEU A 155 18.01 -2.70 -22.84
C LEU A 155 18.81 -1.72 -23.70
N ALA A 156 19.27 -2.13 -24.89
CA ALA A 156 20.12 -1.31 -25.76
C ALA A 156 19.47 -0.01 -26.25
N ASN A 157 18.13 0.07 -26.22
CA ASN A 157 17.36 1.26 -26.59
C ASN A 157 16.59 1.85 -25.40
N THR A 158 16.95 1.49 -24.16
CA THR A 158 16.25 1.96 -22.98
C THR A 158 16.73 3.34 -22.59
N SER A 159 15.80 4.28 -22.51
CA SER A 159 16.05 5.66 -22.12
C SER A 159 15.71 5.90 -20.64
N VAL A 160 16.22 7.01 -20.08
CA VAL A 160 15.82 7.53 -18.77
C VAL A 160 14.30 7.66 -18.68
N THR A 161 13.66 8.10 -19.77
CA THR A 161 12.21 8.23 -19.87
C THR A 161 11.47 6.91 -19.75
N ASP A 162 12.04 5.79 -20.25
CA ASP A 162 11.41 4.47 -20.13
C ASP A 162 11.45 3.97 -18.68
N LEU A 163 12.59 4.15 -17.98
CA LEU A 163 12.71 3.80 -16.57
C LEU A 163 11.78 4.64 -15.69
N TRP A 164 11.67 5.94 -15.97
CA TRP A 164 10.71 6.81 -15.31
C TRP A 164 9.27 6.37 -15.61
N LEU A 165 8.94 6.07 -16.87
CA LEU A 165 7.60 5.62 -17.27
C LEU A 165 7.20 4.33 -16.55
N CYS A 166 8.13 3.37 -16.37
CA CYS A 166 7.89 2.17 -15.56
C CYS A 166 7.46 2.52 -14.12
N SER A 167 8.11 3.50 -13.49
CA SER A 167 7.73 3.97 -12.14
C SER A 167 6.34 4.63 -12.13
N VAL A 168 6.03 5.42 -13.17
CA VAL A 168 4.72 6.07 -13.35
C VAL A 168 3.62 5.02 -13.53
N ILE A 169 3.85 3.98 -14.32
CA ILE A 169 2.92 2.86 -14.51
C ILE A 169 2.66 2.19 -13.16
N GLY A 170 3.70 1.95 -12.36
CA GLY A 170 3.54 1.39 -11.01
C GLY A 170 2.62 2.22 -10.13
N VAL A 171 2.86 3.54 -10.05
CA VAL A 171 2.00 4.46 -9.28
C VAL A 171 0.58 4.53 -9.84
N ALA A 172 0.42 4.52 -11.16
CA ALA A 172 -0.88 4.53 -11.82
C ALA A 172 -1.69 3.26 -11.53
N VAL A 173 -1.03 2.09 -11.54
CA VAL A 173 -1.66 0.81 -11.16
C VAL A 173 -2.11 0.86 -9.70
N THR A 174 -1.28 1.37 -8.78
CA THR A 174 -1.68 1.54 -7.38
C THR A 174 -2.88 2.48 -7.22
N ALA A 175 -2.91 3.61 -7.93
CA ALA A 175 -4.04 4.53 -7.93
C ALA A 175 -5.31 3.88 -8.48
N LEU A 176 -5.19 3.11 -9.56
CA LEU A 176 -6.31 2.38 -10.16
C LEU A 176 -6.86 1.31 -9.20
N LEU A 177 -5.98 0.52 -8.57
CA LEU A 177 -6.38 -0.45 -7.56
C LEU A 177 -7.15 0.22 -6.42
N PHE A 178 -6.67 1.37 -5.94
CA PHE A 178 -7.34 2.12 -4.90
C PHE A 178 -8.77 2.55 -5.29
N VAL A 179 -8.94 3.13 -6.49
CA VAL A 179 -10.25 3.56 -6.98
C VAL A 179 -11.20 2.39 -7.19
N ILE A 180 -10.70 1.27 -7.74
CA ILE A 180 -11.50 0.06 -7.93
C ILE A 180 -11.92 -0.51 -6.57
N THR A 181 -10.99 -0.62 -5.61
CA THR A 181 -11.31 -1.11 -4.27
C THR A 181 -12.35 -0.23 -3.60
N ASP A 182 -12.21 1.09 -3.62
CA ASP A 182 -13.18 2.02 -3.05
C ASP A 182 -14.58 1.87 -3.66
N TYR A 183 -14.66 1.65 -4.98
CA TYR A 183 -15.94 1.42 -5.66
C TYR A 183 -16.67 0.17 -5.16
N TYR A 184 -15.92 -0.89 -4.82
CA TYR A 184 -16.49 -2.15 -4.36
C TYR A 184 -16.67 -2.24 -2.83
N THR A 185 -16.01 -1.39 -2.05
CA THR A 185 -16.05 -1.45 -0.57
C THR A 185 -16.75 -0.26 0.10
N SER A 186 -16.90 0.89 -0.55
CA SER A 186 -17.56 2.07 0.04
C SER A 186 -19.09 1.98 -0.01
N THR A 187 -19.74 2.38 1.09
CA THR A 187 -21.22 2.41 1.26
C THR A 187 -21.92 3.38 0.31
N ARG A 188 -21.17 4.23 -0.40
CA ARG A 188 -21.71 5.21 -1.36
C ARG A 188 -22.11 4.57 -2.68
N PHE A 189 -21.46 3.47 -3.06
CA PHE A 189 -21.62 2.88 -4.38
C PHE A 189 -22.63 1.75 -4.40
N ARG A 190 -23.07 1.41 -5.61
CA ARG A 190 -24.08 0.39 -5.88
C ARG A 190 -23.72 -0.98 -5.29
N PRO A 191 -22.47 -1.50 -5.39
CA PRO A 191 -22.16 -2.85 -4.89
C PRO A 191 -22.51 -3.04 -3.41
N VAL A 192 -22.09 -2.12 -2.55
CA VAL A 192 -22.35 -2.20 -1.10
C VAL A 192 -23.82 -1.89 -0.77
N LYS A 193 -24.44 -0.94 -1.47
CA LYS A 193 -25.87 -0.64 -1.28
C LYS A 193 -26.76 -1.83 -1.59
N THR A 194 -26.50 -2.54 -2.68
CA THR A 194 -27.25 -3.75 -3.05
C THR A 194 -27.07 -4.86 -2.01
N ILE A 195 -25.90 -5.00 -1.41
CA ILE A 195 -25.67 -5.97 -0.31
C ILE A 195 -26.49 -5.57 0.93
N ALA A 196 -26.47 -4.29 1.32
CA ALA A 196 -27.24 -3.81 2.46
C ALA A 196 -28.76 -3.92 2.25
N GLU A 197 -29.25 -3.67 1.02
CA GLU A 197 -30.65 -3.86 0.65
C GLU A 197 -31.05 -5.35 0.71
N ALA A 198 -30.17 -6.26 0.28
CA ALA A 198 -30.42 -7.70 0.34
C ALA A 198 -30.55 -8.21 1.80
N SER A 199 -29.94 -7.54 2.78
CA SER A 199 -30.10 -7.90 4.19
C SER A 199 -31.53 -7.72 4.73
N GLN A 200 -32.43 -7.06 3.99
CA GLN A 200 -33.85 -6.92 4.38
C GLN A 200 -34.64 -8.24 4.29
N THR A 201 -34.18 -9.22 3.50
CA THR A 201 -34.86 -10.52 3.35
C THR A 201 -34.31 -11.61 4.28
N GLY A 202 -33.40 -11.25 5.19
CA GLY A 202 -32.71 -12.19 6.07
C GLY A 202 -31.23 -12.35 5.69
N HIS A 203 -30.55 -13.25 6.40
CA HIS A 203 -29.12 -13.51 6.23
C HIS A 203 -28.78 -14.46 5.07
N ALA A 204 -29.80 -15.04 4.42
CA ALA A 204 -29.70 -16.04 3.36
C ALA A 204 -30.36 -15.56 2.06
#